data_AF-A0A956SW40-F1
#
_entry.id   AF-A0A956SW40-F1
#
_cell.length_a   1.000
_cell.length_b   1.000
_cell.length_c   1.000
_cell.angle_alpha   90.00
_cell.angle_beta   90.00
_cell.angle_gamma   90.00
#
_symmetry.space_group_name_H-M   'P 1'
#
loop_
_entity.id
_entity.type
_entity.pdbx_description
1 polymer ?
#
loop_
_entity_poly.entity_id
_entity_poly.type
_entity_poly.pdbx_seq_one_letter_code
_entity_poly.pdbx_strand_id
1 'polypeptide(L)'
;FGEGSLDGLLLGREFPVTGGLIPAHHAFDARKAFDTELFRVTRGFLEELRAEGLLAPCPNNGPRGVGPLEAWNRWLAGAYDAPPEARDREDRYGEHRLADAPGFRTVSNCLIRAVVETERRVWERNHPGERYGSGSKEDPVDQADVEAGFRDACARIITAYAEEETTDNIGFMDLQGRQTSERFMLEGSFLTPVLCAVPSDYASDPVPLPPLEAPRSVRHLELSLPSGTLVMADWFRIDGFNEGLRALLGGEDDFEINYADGLDARARAYFERAGLVIVQVGNTSPAAYADTPGVWRMGHVDEDHDAFWTEEGEPRPDLTAPKPVWRTCTDLWANTFADREVILDILMASEKYPDRADALSAFEAYAQEYGVSVTELWVDRIHLYVPTGHGVQAEDFSAVFRAAEITPADWREDAYVLSATPLTVEPDLLAPCDWRERARVAPDSSPEP
;
A
#
# COMPACT_ATOMS: atom_id res chain seq x y z
N PHE A 1 33.73 -17.44 -7.88
CA PHE A 1 33.50 -17.78 -9.30
C PHE A 1 34.79 -18.30 -9.92
N GLY A 2 34.75 -19.23 -10.88
CA GLY A 2 35.91 -19.45 -11.76
C GLY A 2 35.99 -18.26 -12.73
N GLU A 3 37.19 -17.74 -12.98
CA GLU A 3 37.40 -16.67 -13.96
C GLU A 3 36.87 -17.14 -15.33
N GLY A 4 35.75 -16.55 -15.80
CA GLY A 4 35.22 -16.75 -17.16
C GLY A 4 33.83 -17.42 -17.31
N SER A 5 33.19 -17.94 -16.25
CA SER A 5 31.84 -18.53 -16.40
C SER A 5 30.75 -17.46 -16.59
N LEU A 6 30.80 -16.38 -15.80
CA LEU A 6 29.86 -15.26 -15.91
C LEU A 6 30.02 -14.47 -17.22
N ASP A 7 31.27 -14.35 -17.71
CA ASP A 7 31.60 -13.68 -18.97
C ASP A 7 30.89 -14.35 -20.16
N GLY A 8 30.91 -15.69 -20.20
CA GLY A 8 30.27 -16.46 -21.27
C GLY A 8 28.74 -16.32 -21.29
N LEU A 9 28.11 -16.22 -20.12
CA LEU A 9 26.65 -16.06 -19.99
C LEU A 9 26.16 -14.69 -20.46
N LEU A 10 26.92 -13.63 -20.15
CA LEU A 10 26.53 -12.25 -20.48
C LEU A 10 26.91 -11.86 -21.91
N LEU A 11 28.12 -12.21 -22.39
CA LEU A 11 28.60 -11.84 -23.72
C LEU A 11 27.84 -12.53 -24.87
N GLY A 12 27.09 -13.59 -24.58
CA GLY A 12 26.22 -14.28 -25.54
C GLY A 12 24.85 -13.61 -25.74
N ARG A 13 24.53 -12.54 -25.01
CA ARG A 13 23.23 -11.86 -25.08
C ARG A 13 23.28 -10.63 -25.98
N GLU A 14 22.14 -10.29 -26.58
CA GLU A 14 21.99 -9.02 -27.30
C GLU A 14 21.64 -7.91 -26.32
N PHE A 15 22.27 -6.75 -26.47
CA PHE A 15 21.88 -5.55 -25.74
C PHE A 15 20.46 -5.15 -26.15
N PRO A 16 19.59 -4.69 -25.23
CA PRO A 16 18.23 -4.29 -25.58
C PRO A 16 18.25 -3.03 -26.45
N VAL A 17 18.23 -3.23 -27.78
CA VAL A 17 18.20 -2.17 -28.79
C VAL A 17 16.88 -2.26 -29.55
N THR A 18 16.07 -1.20 -29.51
CA THR A 18 14.81 -1.16 -30.27
C THR A 18 15.07 -0.59 -31.67
N GLY A 19 15.02 -1.43 -32.70
CA GLY A 19 15.10 -0.98 -34.10
C GLY A 19 16.46 -0.43 -34.54
N GLY A 20 17.56 -0.84 -33.89
CA GLY A 20 18.93 -0.41 -34.23
C GLY A 20 19.36 0.93 -33.63
N LEU A 21 18.52 1.56 -32.82
CA LEU A 21 18.85 2.76 -32.05
C LEU A 21 18.71 2.45 -30.56
N ILE A 22 19.67 2.90 -29.75
CA ILE A 22 19.49 2.91 -28.28
C ILE A 22 18.23 3.74 -28.02
N PRO A 23 17.19 3.18 -27.38
CA PRO A 23 15.96 3.91 -27.16
C PRO A 23 16.30 5.10 -26.29
N ALA A 24 16.10 6.32 -26.82
CA ALA A 24 16.14 7.50 -25.99
C ALA A 24 15.18 7.24 -24.82
N HIS A 25 15.73 7.06 -23.62
CA HIS A 25 15.00 6.71 -22.39
C HIS A 25 13.85 7.70 -22.07
N HIS A 26 13.81 8.81 -22.81
CA HIS A 26 12.90 9.94 -22.68
C HIS A 26 11.67 9.91 -23.62
N ALA A 27 11.50 8.94 -24.53
CA ALA A 27 10.30 8.82 -25.37
C ALA A 27 9.37 7.70 -24.88
N PHE A 28 8.13 8.02 -24.51
CA PHE A 28 7.21 7.11 -23.80
C PHE A 28 7.01 5.74 -24.49
N ASP A 29 6.74 5.72 -25.80
CA ASP A 29 6.55 4.47 -26.56
C ASP A 29 7.85 3.66 -26.72
N ALA A 30 8.98 4.35 -26.89
CA ALA A 30 10.30 3.72 -26.99
C ALA A 30 10.76 3.15 -25.65
N ARG A 31 10.40 3.81 -24.54
CA ARG A 31 10.67 3.36 -23.17
C ARG A 31 9.92 2.07 -22.85
N LYS A 32 8.65 1.95 -23.21
CA LYS A 32 7.88 0.71 -22.99
C LYS A 32 8.47 -0.49 -23.74
N ALA A 33 8.88 -0.29 -24.99
CA ALA A 33 9.55 -1.32 -25.78
C ALA A 33 10.91 -1.70 -25.16
N PHE A 34 11.68 -0.69 -24.73
CA PHE A 34 12.94 -0.89 -24.02
C PHE A 34 12.77 -1.67 -22.71
N ASP A 35 11.82 -1.30 -21.86
CA ASP A 35 11.55 -1.97 -20.58
C ASP A 35 11.17 -3.46 -20.79
N THR A 36 10.46 -3.75 -21.89
CA THR A 36 10.08 -5.13 -22.26
C THR A 36 11.30 -5.96 -22.67
N GLU A 37 12.18 -5.41 -23.51
CA GLU A 37 13.41 -6.09 -23.94
C GLU A 37 14.42 -6.19 -22.78
N LEU A 38 14.53 -5.16 -21.96
CA LEU A 38 15.32 -5.15 -20.72
C LEU A 38 14.90 -6.30 -19.81
N PHE A 39 13.60 -6.45 -19.54
CA PHE A 39 13.10 -7.55 -18.72
C PHE A 39 13.44 -8.92 -19.32
N ARG A 40 13.35 -9.08 -20.66
CA ARG A 40 13.70 -10.34 -21.34
C ARG A 40 15.19 -10.68 -21.19
N VAL A 41 16.08 -9.72 -21.41
CA VAL A 41 17.53 -9.92 -21.28
C VAL A 41 17.89 -10.22 -19.83
N THR A 42 17.37 -9.44 -18.88
CA THR A 42 17.57 -9.65 -17.45
C THR A 42 17.10 -11.04 -17.01
N ARG A 43 15.88 -11.44 -17.40
CA ARG A 43 15.33 -12.75 -17.05
C ARG A 43 16.15 -13.89 -17.66
N GLY A 44 16.54 -13.79 -18.94
CA GLY A 44 17.34 -14.82 -19.60
C GLY A 44 18.66 -15.07 -18.89
N PHE A 45 19.38 -14.00 -18.53
CA PHE A 45 20.62 -14.09 -17.75
C PHE A 45 20.39 -14.78 -16.39
N LEU A 46 19.36 -14.34 -15.66
CA LEU A 46 19.05 -14.91 -14.35
C LEU A 46 18.57 -16.37 -14.44
N GLU A 47 17.86 -16.77 -15.49
CA GLU A 47 17.45 -18.17 -15.73
C GLU A 47 18.64 -19.10 -15.92
N GLU A 48 19.71 -18.65 -16.59
CA GLU A 48 20.95 -19.42 -16.71
C GLU A 48 21.66 -19.56 -15.36
N LEU A 49 21.77 -18.47 -14.60
CA LEU A 49 22.29 -18.54 -13.23
C LEU A 49 21.46 -19.47 -12.34
N ARG A 50 20.13 -19.46 -12.50
CA ARG A 50 19.22 -20.39 -11.82
C ARG A 50 19.50 -21.84 -12.22
N ALA A 51 19.65 -22.11 -13.51
CA ALA A 51 19.91 -23.45 -14.05
C ALA A 51 21.27 -24.02 -13.62
N GLU A 52 22.27 -23.15 -13.45
CA GLU A 52 23.58 -23.51 -12.90
C GLU A 52 23.57 -23.68 -11.37
N GLY A 53 22.45 -23.41 -10.70
CA GLY A 53 22.32 -23.51 -9.25
C GLY A 53 23.08 -22.41 -8.49
N LEU A 54 23.35 -21.28 -9.16
CA LEU A 54 24.12 -20.17 -8.61
C LEU A 54 23.27 -19.12 -7.88
N LEU A 55 21.96 -19.26 -7.94
CA LEU A 55 21.02 -18.40 -7.23
C LEU A 55 20.44 -19.14 -6.03
N ALA A 56 20.18 -18.41 -4.95
CA ALA A 56 19.67 -18.99 -3.72
C ALA A 56 18.51 -18.17 -3.12
N PRO A 57 17.60 -18.83 -2.39
CA PRO A 57 16.39 -18.20 -1.88
C PRO A 57 16.70 -17.22 -0.74
N CYS A 58 15.92 -16.15 -0.63
CA CYS A 58 15.99 -15.19 0.46
C CYS A 58 15.39 -15.83 1.74
N PRO A 59 16.19 -16.07 2.80
CA PRO A 59 15.77 -16.88 3.94
C PRO A 59 14.74 -16.19 4.86
N ASN A 60 14.64 -14.85 4.83
CA ASN A 60 13.89 -14.06 5.82
C ASN A 60 12.65 -13.35 5.27
N ASN A 61 12.04 -13.86 4.21
CA ASN A 61 10.77 -13.31 3.73
C ASN A 61 9.55 -13.70 4.59
N GLY A 62 9.66 -14.77 5.38
CA GLY A 62 8.54 -15.36 6.15
C GLY A 62 7.81 -14.37 7.06
N PRO A 63 8.48 -13.70 8.02
CA PRO A 63 7.80 -12.79 8.95
C PRO A 63 7.55 -11.38 8.41
N ARG A 64 8.07 -11.01 7.23
CA ARG A 64 7.95 -9.65 6.65
C ARG A 64 7.00 -9.55 5.46
N GLY A 65 6.75 -10.66 4.77
CA GLY A 65 5.82 -10.71 3.63
C GLY A 65 6.21 -9.77 2.48
N VAL A 66 7.49 -9.63 2.15
CA VAL A 66 7.96 -8.73 1.08
C VAL A 66 7.68 -9.36 -0.28
N GLY A 67 6.73 -8.77 -1.03
CA GLY A 67 6.25 -9.31 -2.31
C GLY A 67 7.35 -9.64 -3.33
N PRO A 68 8.31 -8.72 -3.60
CA PRO A 68 9.43 -9.00 -4.50
C PRO A 68 10.32 -10.17 -4.07
N LEU A 69 10.56 -10.37 -2.76
CA LEU A 69 11.36 -11.49 -2.24
C LEU A 69 10.59 -12.81 -2.32
N GLU A 70 9.26 -12.76 -2.14
CA GLU A 70 8.39 -13.92 -2.31
C GLU A 70 8.40 -14.39 -3.77
N ALA A 71 8.24 -13.44 -4.69
CA ALA A 71 8.30 -13.70 -6.13
C ALA A 71 9.65 -14.31 -6.52
N TRP A 72 10.76 -13.77 -6.01
CA TRP A 72 12.10 -14.34 -6.20
C TRP A 72 12.18 -15.80 -5.73
N ASN A 73 11.74 -16.10 -4.51
CA ASN A 73 11.79 -17.46 -3.96
C ASN A 73 10.89 -18.43 -4.73
N ARG A 74 9.68 -18.00 -5.11
CA ARG A 74 8.74 -18.79 -5.92
C ARG A 74 9.31 -19.08 -7.31
N TRP A 75 9.92 -18.09 -7.95
CA TRP A 75 10.59 -18.26 -9.23
C TRP A 75 11.79 -19.20 -9.15
N LEU A 76 12.62 -19.10 -8.10
CA LEU A 76 13.70 -20.06 -7.86
C LEU A 76 13.19 -21.49 -7.66
N ALA A 77 12.04 -21.65 -7.02
CA ALA A 77 11.38 -22.94 -6.84
C ALA A 77 10.65 -23.46 -8.10
N GLY A 78 10.70 -22.72 -9.22
CA GLY A 78 10.09 -23.13 -10.50
C GLY A 78 8.57 -22.87 -10.60
N ALA A 79 7.99 -22.08 -9.70
CA ALA A 79 6.54 -21.83 -9.66
C ALA A 79 5.99 -21.11 -10.90
N TYR A 80 6.87 -20.51 -11.73
CA TYR A 80 6.50 -19.77 -12.94
C TYR A 80 7.00 -20.42 -14.24
N ASP A 81 7.47 -21.67 -14.18
CA ASP A 81 8.05 -22.37 -15.34
C ASP A 81 6.99 -22.86 -16.32
N ALA A 82 5.78 -23.16 -15.83
CA ALA A 82 4.68 -23.61 -16.66
C ALA A 82 4.07 -22.43 -17.46
N PRO A 83 3.62 -22.68 -18.71
CA PRO A 83 2.88 -21.68 -19.46
C PRO A 83 1.56 -21.34 -18.74
N PRO A 84 1.11 -20.07 -18.77
CA PRO A 84 -0.03 -19.63 -18.00
C PRO A 84 -1.31 -20.36 -18.42
N GLU A 85 -1.95 -21.06 -17.48
CA GLU A 85 -3.32 -21.54 -17.65
C GLU A 85 -4.32 -20.45 -17.24
N ALA A 86 -5.54 -20.50 -17.78
CA ALA A 86 -6.55 -19.46 -17.55
C ALA A 86 -6.97 -19.30 -16.06
N ARG A 87 -6.62 -20.26 -15.20
CA ARG A 87 -6.92 -20.26 -13.75
C ARG A 87 -5.74 -19.79 -12.88
N ASP A 88 -4.54 -19.63 -13.43
CA ASP A 88 -3.32 -19.23 -12.69
C ASP A 88 -3.16 -17.71 -12.53
N ARG A 89 -4.19 -16.92 -12.85
CA ARG A 89 -4.08 -15.45 -12.92
C ARG A 89 -3.70 -14.80 -11.59
N GLU A 90 -4.22 -15.31 -10.47
CA GLU A 90 -3.89 -14.79 -9.13
C GLU A 90 -2.46 -15.19 -8.71
N ASP A 91 -2.05 -16.44 -8.97
CA ASP A 91 -0.70 -16.92 -8.65
C ASP A 91 0.40 -16.24 -9.46
N ARG A 92 0.10 -15.86 -10.71
CA ARG A 92 1.03 -15.20 -11.63
C ARG A 92 1.10 -13.68 -11.40
N TYR A 93 0.20 -13.07 -10.65
CA TYR A 93 0.33 -11.65 -10.26
C TYR A 93 1.63 -11.41 -9.47
N GLY A 94 2.06 -12.41 -8.69
CA GLY A 94 3.36 -12.39 -8.01
C GLY A 94 4.56 -12.37 -8.98
N GLU A 95 4.45 -12.95 -10.17
CA GLU A 95 5.54 -12.98 -11.17
C GLU A 95 5.91 -11.56 -11.63
N HIS A 96 4.94 -10.63 -11.70
CA HIS A 96 5.22 -9.23 -12.06
C HIS A 96 6.13 -8.53 -11.06
N ARG A 97 6.10 -8.93 -9.78
CA ARG A 97 6.97 -8.38 -8.74
C ARG A 97 8.41 -8.88 -8.84
N LEU A 98 8.73 -9.83 -9.74
CA LEU A 98 10.12 -10.24 -10.02
C LEU A 98 10.98 -9.10 -10.53
N ALA A 99 10.43 -8.20 -11.35
CA ALA A 99 11.17 -7.05 -11.86
C ALA A 99 11.70 -6.14 -10.73
N ASP A 100 11.03 -6.18 -9.57
CA ASP A 100 11.39 -5.44 -8.36
C ASP A 100 12.27 -6.24 -7.40
N ALA A 101 12.53 -7.52 -7.68
CA ALA A 101 13.45 -8.31 -6.86
C ALA A 101 14.88 -7.74 -7.00
N PRO A 102 15.68 -7.73 -5.92
CA PRO A 102 16.98 -7.07 -5.94
C PRO A 102 17.90 -7.60 -7.06
N GLY A 103 17.90 -8.91 -7.32
CA GLY A 103 18.72 -9.52 -8.37
C GLY A 103 18.34 -9.05 -9.78
N PHE A 104 17.04 -8.92 -10.06
CA PHE A 104 16.52 -8.37 -11.31
C PHE A 104 16.86 -6.89 -11.45
N ARG A 105 16.66 -6.09 -10.40
CA ARG A 105 16.96 -4.65 -10.44
C ARG A 105 18.44 -4.37 -10.65
N THR A 106 19.34 -5.14 -10.03
CA THR A 106 20.79 -4.97 -10.21
C THR A 106 21.18 -5.08 -11.69
N VAL A 107 20.75 -6.15 -12.35
CA VAL A 107 21.03 -6.38 -13.78
C VAL A 107 20.41 -5.27 -14.63
N SER A 108 19.13 -4.97 -14.40
CA SER A 108 18.41 -3.92 -15.13
C SER A 108 19.06 -2.53 -14.97
N ASN A 109 19.50 -2.17 -13.77
CA ASN A 109 20.16 -0.89 -13.49
C ASN A 109 21.53 -0.78 -14.16
N CYS A 110 22.32 -1.86 -14.17
CA CYS A 110 23.60 -1.89 -14.89
C CYS A 110 23.40 -1.67 -16.40
N LEU A 111 22.38 -2.30 -16.99
CA LEU A 111 22.03 -2.12 -18.40
C LEU A 111 21.51 -0.70 -18.69
N ILE A 112 20.65 -0.13 -17.84
CA ILE A 112 20.16 1.24 -17.97
C ILE A 112 21.31 2.25 -17.87
N ARG A 113 22.21 2.11 -16.89
CA ARG A 113 23.37 3.00 -16.74
C ARG A 113 24.27 2.94 -17.98
N ALA A 114 24.53 1.74 -18.50
CA ALA A 114 25.31 1.59 -19.71
C ALA A 114 24.66 2.28 -20.92
N VAL A 115 23.33 2.18 -21.07
CA VAL A 115 22.57 2.93 -22.09
C VAL A 115 22.83 4.43 -21.97
N VAL A 116 22.58 5.01 -20.79
CA VAL A 116 22.72 6.45 -20.54
C VAL A 116 24.15 6.93 -20.74
N GLU A 117 25.13 6.15 -20.31
CA GLU A 117 26.55 6.48 -20.50
C GLU A 117 27.01 6.36 -21.94
N THR A 118 26.46 5.43 -22.73
CA THR A 118 26.72 5.33 -24.17
C THR A 118 26.10 6.53 -24.90
N GLU A 119 24.84 6.88 -24.60
CA GLU A 119 24.21 8.08 -25.14
C GLU A 119 25.02 9.34 -24.84
N ARG A 120 25.47 9.48 -23.59
CA ARG A 120 26.31 10.61 -23.17
C ARG A 120 27.62 10.67 -23.95
N ARG A 121 28.33 9.54 -24.09
CA ARG A 121 29.60 9.47 -24.82
C ARG A 121 29.45 9.82 -26.30
N VAL A 122 28.42 9.29 -26.96
CA VAL A 122 28.13 9.58 -28.37
C VAL A 122 27.82 11.06 -28.57
N TRP A 123 27.03 11.63 -27.66
CA TRP A 123 26.71 13.05 -27.70
C TRP A 123 27.96 13.92 -27.47
N GLU A 124 28.75 13.65 -26.43
CA GLU A 124 29.98 14.42 -26.12
C GLU A 124 31.00 14.37 -27.28
N ARG A 125 31.03 13.25 -28.03
CA ARG A 125 31.86 13.10 -29.24
C ARG A 125 31.38 13.99 -30.39
N ASN A 126 30.08 14.16 -30.55
CA ASN A 126 29.48 14.95 -31.63
C ASN A 126 29.33 16.44 -31.29
N HIS A 127 29.31 16.80 -30.00
CA HIS A 127 29.11 18.17 -29.49
C HIS A 127 30.24 18.58 -28.52
N PRO A 128 31.50 18.69 -29.01
CA PRO A 128 32.65 18.95 -28.14
C PRO A 128 32.57 20.31 -27.44
N GLY A 129 32.65 20.29 -26.10
CA GLY A 129 32.65 21.50 -25.26
C GLY A 129 31.27 21.93 -24.78
N GLU A 130 30.21 21.26 -25.22
CA GLU A 130 28.86 21.45 -24.71
C GLU A 130 28.60 20.50 -23.52
N ARG A 131 27.63 20.83 -22.66
CA ARG A 131 27.24 19.97 -21.54
C ARG A 131 26.08 19.07 -21.94
N TYR A 132 26.21 17.77 -21.72
CA TYR A 132 25.14 16.81 -21.99
C TYR A 132 23.88 17.20 -21.21
N GLY A 133 22.78 17.40 -21.94
CA GLY A 133 21.46 17.64 -21.39
C GLY A 133 20.59 16.41 -21.63
N SER A 134 19.82 15.99 -20.61
CA SER A 134 18.92 14.83 -20.65
C SER A 134 17.73 14.97 -21.64
N GLY A 135 17.79 15.93 -22.56
CA GLY A 135 16.81 16.15 -23.63
C GLY A 135 17.46 16.25 -25.01
N SER A 136 18.78 16.08 -25.15
CA SER A 136 19.43 16.06 -26.45
C SER A 136 19.15 14.73 -27.15
N LYS A 137 18.42 14.81 -28.26
CA LYS A 137 18.08 13.66 -29.09
C LYS A 137 18.78 13.82 -30.43
N GLU A 138 19.13 12.67 -31.03
CA GLU A 138 19.36 12.45 -32.48
C GLU A 138 20.77 12.13 -32.94
N ASP A 139 21.78 12.07 -32.06
CA ASP A 139 23.07 11.54 -32.51
C ASP A 139 22.99 10.03 -32.76
N PRO A 140 23.33 9.55 -33.97
CA PRO A 140 23.28 8.13 -34.28
C PRO A 140 24.32 7.38 -33.44
N VAL A 141 23.84 6.44 -32.64
CA VAL A 141 24.68 5.47 -31.94
C VAL A 141 24.99 4.34 -32.91
N ASP A 142 26.28 4.05 -33.12
CA ASP A 142 26.68 2.95 -33.99
C ASP A 142 26.74 1.61 -33.21
N GLN A 143 26.86 0.51 -33.96
CA GLN A 143 26.92 -0.82 -33.37
C GLN A 143 28.14 -0.99 -32.44
N ALA A 144 29.27 -0.34 -32.73
CA ALA A 144 30.48 -0.46 -31.91
C ALA A 144 30.31 0.25 -30.56
N ASP A 145 29.61 1.39 -30.52
CA ASP A 145 29.24 2.10 -29.29
C ASP A 145 28.29 1.24 -28.42
N VAL A 146 27.31 0.57 -29.05
CA VAL A 146 26.39 -0.37 -28.37
C VAL A 146 27.17 -1.54 -27.77
N GLU A 147 28.03 -2.19 -28.55
CA GLU A 147 28.84 -3.32 -28.07
C GLU A 147 29.79 -2.93 -26.94
N ALA A 148 30.39 -1.73 -27.00
CA ALA A 148 31.24 -1.21 -25.95
C ALA A 148 30.45 -0.92 -24.66
N GLY A 149 29.27 -0.30 -24.78
CA GLY A 149 28.36 -0.07 -23.66
C GLY A 149 27.90 -1.37 -23.02
N PHE A 150 27.56 -2.38 -23.83
CA PHE A 150 27.14 -3.67 -23.31
C PHE A 150 28.26 -4.41 -22.59
N ARG A 151 29.49 -4.40 -23.12
CA ARG A 151 30.65 -4.99 -22.43
C ARG A 151 30.90 -4.33 -21.08
N ASP A 152 30.74 -3.00 -20.98
CA ASP A 152 30.84 -2.29 -19.70
C ASP A 152 29.72 -2.69 -18.73
N ALA A 153 28.49 -2.82 -19.22
CA ALA A 153 27.36 -3.34 -18.42
C ALA A 153 27.65 -4.74 -17.89
N CYS A 154 28.15 -5.64 -18.75
CA CYS A 154 28.51 -7.01 -18.38
C CYS A 154 29.59 -7.00 -17.31
N ALA A 155 30.66 -6.21 -17.48
CA ALA A 155 31.72 -6.09 -16.49
C ALA A 155 31.16 -5.60 -15.14
N ARG A 156 30.27 -4.60 -15.13
CA ARG A 156 29.62 -4.12 -13.90
C ARG A 156 28.72 -5.16 -13.26
N ILE A 157 27.98 -5.94 -14.05
CA ILE A 157 27.16 -7.05 -13.54
C ILE A 157 28.08 -8.11 -12.93
N ILE A 158 29.17 -8.48 -13.61
CA ILE A 158 30.15 -9.46 -13.12
C ILE A 158 30.76 -8.97 -11.81
N THR A 159 31.27 -7.74 -11.76
CA THR A 159 31.79 -7.12 -10.53
C THR A 159 30.72 -7.12 -9.44
N ALA A 160 29.50 -6.67 -9.74
CA ALA A 160 28.39 -6.63 -8.79
C ALA A 160 27.96 -8.02 -8.31
N TYR A 161 28.22 -9.08 -9.09
CA TYR A 161 27.93 -10.48 -8.77
C TYR A 161 29.15 -11.25 -8.23
N ALA A 162 30.38 -10.75 -8.38
CA ALA A 162 31.62 -11.47 -8.03
C ALA A 162 32.34 -10.89 -6.81
N GLU A 163 32.27 -9.58 -6.60
CA GLU A 163 33.06 -8.88 -5.58
C GLU A 163 32.29 -8.60 -4.29
N GLU A 164 30.97 -8.85 -4.23
CA GLU A 164 30.11 -8.64 -3.06
C GLU A 164 30.11 -7.21 -2.46
N GLU A 165 30.91 -6.28 -2.98
CA GLU A 165 31.27 -5.02 -2.30
C GLU A 165 30.61 -3.73 -2.84
N THR A 166 29.89 -3.74 -3.95
CA THR A 166 29.43 -2.45 -4.53
C THR A 166 27.92 -2.29 -4.53
N THR A 167 27.40 -1.77 -3.41
CA THR A 167 26.02 -1.27 -3.27
C THR A 167 25.75 0.05 -4.02
N ASP A 168 26.77 0.67 -4.63
CA ASP A 168 26.65 1.97 -5.33
C ASP A 168 25.73 1.96 -6.58
N ASN A 169 25.40 0.78 -7.11
CA ASN A 169 24.51 0.62 -8.26
C ASN A 169 23.05 0.36 -7.87
N ILE A 170 22.80 0.08 -6.59
CA ILE A 170 21.47 -0.10 -6.02
C ILE A 170 21.16 1.17 -5.26
N GLY A 171 20.72 2.21 -5.97
CA GLY A 171 20.17 3.39 -5.29
C GLY A 171 19.11 2.90 -4.30
N PHE A 172 19.28 3.26 -3.01
CA PHE A 172 18.36 3.04 -1.89
C PHE A 172 17.13 2.20 -2.25
N MET A 173 17.23 0.88 -2.08
CA MET A 173 16.08 0.02 -2.31
C MET A 173 15.20 0.00 -1.07
N ASP A 174 14.07 0.71 -1.16
CA ASP A 174 12.94 0.55 -0.27
C ASP A 174 12.16 -0.70 -0.70
N LEU A 175 12.33 -1.82 0.00
CA LEU A 175 11.42 -2.96 -0.14
C LEU A 175 10.25 -2.78 0.83
N GLN A 176 9.02 -2.96 0.37
CA GLN A 176 7.82 -2.76 1.19
C GLN A 176 7.23 -4.12 1.61
N GLY A 177 7.04 -4.33 2.91
CA GLY A 177 6.36 -5.52 3.44
C GLY A 177 4.86 -5.47 3.18
N ARG A 178 4.26 -6.57 2.70
CA ARG A 178 2.81 -6.61 2.42
C ARG A 178 1.96 -6.50 3.68
N GLN A 179 2.39 -7.11 4.78
CA GLN A 179 1.60 -7.10 6.01
C GLN A 179 1.53 -5.71 6.65
N THR A 180 2.65 -4.99 6.74
CA THR A 180 2.70 -3.73 7.51
C THR A 180 2.92 -2.49 6.65
N SER A 181 3.18 -2.65 5.35
CA SER A 181 3.61 -1.57 4.45
C SER A 181 4.92 -0.89 4.87
N GLU A 182 5.67 -1.52 5.79
CA GLU A 182 6.95 -1.03 6.28
C GLU A 182 8.03 -1.14 5.21
N ARG A 183 8.90 -0.12 5.14
CA ARG A 183 10.03 -0.10 4.22
C ARG A 183 11.27 -0.69 4.88
N PHE A 184 11.88 -1.63 4.18
CA PHE A 184 13.13 -2.28 4.56
C PHE A 184 14.23 -1.80 3.63
N MET A 185 15.29 -1.24 4.23
CA MET A 185 16.55 -1.00 3.50
C MET A 185 17.36 -2.30 3.44
N LEU A 186 17.97 -2.55 2.29
CA LEU A 186 18.95 -3.61 2.14
C LEU A 186 20.36 -3.02 2.31
N GLU A 187 20.94 -3.17 3.49
CA GLU A 187 22.35 -2.88 3.75
C GLU A 187 23.16 -4.20 3.78
N GLY A 188 24.28 -4.28 3.05
CA GLY A 188 25.19 -5.44 3.02
C GLY A 188 25.00 -6.41 1.84
N SER A 189 26.06 -7.17 1.51
CA SER A 189 26.23 -8.05 0.32
C SER A 189 25.02 -8.90 -0.10
N PHE A 190 24.68 -8.89 -1.40
CA PHE A 190 23.49 -9.50 -2.00
C PHE A 190 23.67 -10.94 -2.54
N LEU A 191 24.90 -11.47 -2.67
CA LEU A 191 25.14 -12.67 -3.48
C LEU A 191 25.21 -13.98 -2.70
N THR A 192 25.34 -13.87 -1.39
CA THR A 192 24.82 -14.89 -0.52
C THR A 192 23.40 -14.47 -0.14
N PRO A 193 22.43 -15.37 -0.01
CA PRO A 193 21.28 -15.15 0.84
C PRO A 193 21.74 -15.10 2.31
N VAL A 194 22.58 -14.12 2.63
CA VAL A 194 22.97 -13.65 3.94
C VAL A 194 22.61 -12.16 4.04
N LEU A 195 21.63 -11.72 3.26
CA LEU A 195 20.86 -10.51 3.53
C LEU A 195 19.81 -10.68 4.63
N CYS A 196 20.03 -11.58 5.59
CA CYS A 196 20.16 -11.14 6.97
C CYS A 196 21.27 -11.96 7.63
N ALA A 197 22.42 -11.35 7.92
CA ALA A 197 23.29 -11.86 8.96
C ALA A 197 22.47 -11.82 10.25
N VAL A 198 22.09 -13.00 10.71
CA VAL A 198 21.52 -13.20 12.02
C VAL A 198 22.71 -13.10 12.99
N PRO A 199 22.72 -12.17 13.96
CA PRO A 199 23.82 -12.10 14.91
C PRO A 199 23.90 -13.43 15.68
N SER A 200 25.11 -13.84 16.07
CA SER A 200 25.38 -15.17 16.65
C SER A 200 24.65 -15.46 17.97
N ASP A 201 23.95 -14.47 18.51
CA ASP A 201 23.08 -14.52 19.68
C ASP A 201 21.60 -14.81 19.35
N TYR A 202 21.21 -14.81 18.08
CA TYR A 202 19.90 -15.29 17.66
C TYR A 202 19.95 -16.82 17.62
N ALA A 203 19.77 -17.39 18.80
CA ALA A 203 19.68 -18.82 18.95
C ALA A 203 18.52 -19.35 18.10
N SER A 204 18.78 -20.45 17.38
CA SER A 204 17.75 -21.36 16.86
C SER A 204 16.94 -22.05 17.97
N ASP A 205 16.98 -21.50 19.18
CA ASP A 205 16.12 -21.94 20.25
C ASP A 205 14.69 -21.66 19.80
N PRO A 206 13.76 -22.62 19.97
CA PRO A 206 12.35 -22.33 19.82
C PRO A 206 12.06 -21.16 20.75
N VAL A 207 11.89 -19.96 20.16
CA VAL A 207 11.40 -18.80 20.87
C VAL A 207 10.11 -19.30 21.51
N PRO A 208 10.03 -19.34 22.85
CA PRO A 208 8.77 -19.69 23.50
C PRO A 208 7.76 -18.78 22.88
N LEU A 209 6.77 -19.33 22.17
CA LEU A 209 5.67 -18.52 21.67
C LEU A 209 5.19 -17.76 22.90
N PRO A 210 5.33 -16.42 22.94
CA PRO A 210 4.78 -15.66 24.04
C PRO A 210 3.32 -16.13 24.17
N PRO A 211 2.80 -16.31 25.40
CA PRO A 211 1.43 -16.74 25.58
C PRO A 211 0.57 -15.92 24.62
N LEU A 212 -0.09 -16.61 23.69
CA LEU A 212 -0.98 -15.99 22.72
C LEU A 212 -2.12 -15.39 23.54
N GLU A 213 -1.94 -14.16 24.01
CA GLU A 213 -3.04 -13.36 24.50
C GLU A 213 -4.01 -13.27 23.32
N ALA A 214 -5.24 -13.72 23.53
CA ALA A 214 -6.28 -13.60 22.52
C ALA A 214 -6.34 -12.12 22.11
N PRO A 215 -6.08 -11.78 20.84
CA PRO A 215 -6.10 -10.40 20.41
C PRO A 215 -7.48 -9.83 20.67
N ARG A 216 -7.52 -8.68 21.35
CA ARG A 216 -8.78 -8.03 21.72
C ARG A 216 -9.51 -7.53 20.47
N SER A 217 -10.82 -7.71 20.43
CA SER A 217 -11.62 -7.52 19.21
C SER A 217 -12.00 -6.06 18.94
N VAL A 218 -11.90 -5.16 19.93
CA VAL A 218 -12.36 -3.76 19.81
C VAL A 218 -11.22 -2.79 20.03
N ARG A 219 -11.17 -1.72 19.22
CA ARG A 219 -10.25 -0.59 19.37
C ARG A 219 -11.05 0.68 19.67
N HIS A 220 -10.57 1.45 20.65
CA HIS A 220 -11.06 2.80 20.91
C HIS A 220 -10.12 3.84 20.28
N LEU A 221 -10.65 4.71 19.42
CA LEU A 221 -9.95 5.86 18.83
C LEU A 221 -10.69 7.17 19.16
N GLU A 222 -9.96 8.27 19.07
CA GLU A 222 -10.50 9.63 19.21
C GLU A 222 -10.20 10.41 17.94
N LEU A 223 -11.22 10.76 17.18
CA LEU A 223 -11.11 11.57 15.96
C LEU A 223 -11.50 13.02 16.27
N SER A 224 -10.61 13.96 15.95
CA SER A 224 -10.92 15.39 16.08
C SER A 224 -11.86 15.85 14.97
N LEU A 225 -12.83 16.70 15.30
CA LEU A 225 -13.79 17.28 14.37
C LEU A 225 -13.72 18.81 14.39
N PRO A 226 -12.61 19.42 13.96
CA PRO A 226 -12.40 20.87 14.04
C PRO A 226 -13.40 21.70 13.22
N SER A 227 -14.00 21.15 12.16
CA SER A 227 -15.14 21.82 11.49
C SER A 227 -16.50 21.48 12.10
N GLY A 228 -16.55 20.48 12.98
CA GLY A 228 -17.79 19.87 13.46
C GLY A 228 -18.51 19.04 12.39
N THR A 229 -17.90 18.81 11.23
CA THR A 229 -18.50 18.10 10.09
C THR A 229 -17.80 16.77 9.86
N LEU A 230 -18.49 15.67 10.15
CA LEU A 230 -18.06 14.33 9.79
C LEU A 230 -18.43 14.05 8.32
N VAL A 231 -17.45 13.60 7.55
CA VAL A 231 -17.62 13.21 6.16
C VAL A 231 -17.33 11.71 6.03
N MET A 232 -18.26 10.95 5.44
CA MET A 232 -18.16 9.49 5.31
C MET A 232 -18.51 9.00 3.90
N ALA A 233 -17.71 8.08 3.36
CA ALA A 233 -17.94 7.40 2.08
C ALA A 233 -17.34 5.98 2.12
N ASP A 234 -17.64 5.11 1.16
CA ASP A 234 -16.77 3.94 0.93
C ASP A 234 -15.35 4.41 0.62
N TRP A 235 -15.26 5.35 -0.31
CA TRP A 235 -14.04 5.97 -0.77
C TRP A 235 -14.33 7.34 -1.38
N PHE A 236 -13.43 8.29 -1.15
CA PHE A 236 -13.51 9.62 -1.73
C PHE A 236 -12.96 9.59 -3.16
N ARG A 237 -13.86 9.70 -4.14
CA ARG A 237 -13.52 9.77 -5.57
C ARG A 237 -13.38 11.22 -6.04
N ILE A 238 -12.70 12.02 -5.22
CA ILE A 238 -12.37 13.41 -5.55
C ILE A 238 -11.02 13.38 -6.28
N ASP A 239 -10.93 14.12 -7.37
CA ASP A 239 -9.71 14.19 -8.15
C ASP A 239 -8.53 14.68 -7.28
N GLY A 240 -7.38 14.01 -7.31
CA GLY A 240 -6.25 14.31 -6.41
C GLY A 240 -6.33 13.67 -5.02
N PHE A 241 -7.45 13.08 -4.59
CA PHE A 241 -7.55 12.47 -3.26
C PHE A 241 -6.55 11.31 -3.06
N ASN A 242 -6.43 10.41 -4.05
CA ASN A 242 -5.52 9.27 -3.98
C ASN A 242 -4.05 9.71 -3.97
N GLU A 243 -3.71 10.69 -4.80
CA GLU A 243 -2.37 11.26 -4.90
C GLU A 243 -1.98 11.94 -3.59
N GLY A 244 -2.88 12.75 -3.01
CA GLY A 244 -2.69 13.38 -1.73
C GLY A 244 -2.55 12.38 -0.59
N LEU A 245 -3.38 11.33 -0.57
CA LEU A 245 -3.28 10.27 0.42
C LEU A 245 -1.93 9.55 0.34
N ARG A 246 -1.47 9.17 -0.87
CA ARG A 246 -0.14 8.56 -1.07
C ARG A 246 0.99 9.46 -0.61
N ALA A 247 0.91 10.77 -0.89
CA ALA A 247 1.90 11.74 -0.45
C ALA A 247 2.00 11.77 1.09
N LEU A 248 0.86 11.72 1.80
CA LEU A 248 0.82 11.69 3.26
C LEU A 248 1.25 10.36 3.86
N LEU A 249 0.90 9.23 3.24
CA LEU A 249 1.35 7.91 3.66
C LEU A 249 2.85 7.70 3.42
N GLY A 250 3.45 8.50 2.53
CA GLY A 250 4.86 8.42 2.17
C GLY A 250 5.17 7.33 1.15
N GLY A 251 4.18 6.82 0.40
CA GLY A 251 4.34 5.70 -0.53
C GLY A 251 3.02 5.13 -1.06
N GLU A 252 3.10 3.97 -1.72
CA GLU A 252 1.92 3.23 -2.21
C GLU A 252 1.16 2.53 -1.07
N ASP A 253 -0.14 2.33 -1.26
CA ASP A 253 -1.08 1.63 -0.35
C ASP A 253 -0.96 0.11 -0.51
N ASP A 254 0.22 -0.44 -0.26
CA ASP A 254 0.57 -1.86 -0.49
C ASP A 254 0.23 -2.78 0.72
N PHE A 255 -0.75 -2.39 1.56
CA PHE A 255 -1.18 -3.19 2.72
C PHE A 255 -2.01 -4.41 2.31
N GLU A 256 -1.73 -5.57 2.90
CA GLU A 256 -2.47 -6.81 2.66
C GLU A 256 -3.70 -6.88 3.56
N ILE A 257 -4.85 -6.53 2.97
CA ILE A 257 -6.14 -6.44 3.68
C ILE A 257 -6.77 -7.81 3.98
N ASN A 258 -6.22 -8.92 3.45
CA ASN A 258 -6.72 -10.26 3.76
C ASN A 258 -6.24 -10.78 5.13
N TYR A 259 -5.26 -10.12 5.76
CA TYR A 259 -4.77 -10.47 7.10
C TYR A 259 -5.13 -9.40 8.13
N ALA A 260 -5.45 -9.84 9.35
CA ALA A 260 -5.76 -8.99 10.49
C ALA A 260 -4.71 -7.89 10.72
N ASP A 261 -3.43 -8.25 10.72
CA ASP A 261 -2.34 -7.29 10.96
C ASP A 261 -2.23 -6.24 9.84
N GLY A 262 -2.57 -6.60 8.59
CA GLY A 262 -2.59 -5.66 7.47
C GLY A 262 -3.77 -4.71 7.48
N LEU A 263 -4.94 -5.17 7.91
CA LEU A 263 -6.08 -4.29 8.19
C LEU A 263 -5.72 -3.26 9.27
N ASP A 264 -5.10 -3.72 10.37
CA ASP A 264 -4.70 -2.84 11.46
C ASP A 264 -3.58 -1.87 11.07
N ALA A 265 -2.56 -2.34 10.35
CA ALA A 265 -1.48 -1.48 9.87
C ALA A 265 -2.00 -0.40 8.90
N ARG A 266 -2.92 -0.76 8.00
CA ARG A 266 -3.55 0.19 7.07
C ARG A 266 -4.38 1.22 7.84
N ALA A 267 -5.25 0.78 8.75
CA ALA A 267 -6.06 1.66 9.58
C ALA A 267 -5.21 2.61 10.42
N ARG A 268 -4.12 2.11 11.02
CA ARG A 268 -3.17 2.92 11.77
C ARG A 268 -2.52 3.98 10.90
N ALA A 269 -1.97 3.59 9.74
CA ALA A 269 -1.26 4.50 8.87
C ALA A 269 -2.17 5.61 8.35
N TYR A 270 -3.41 5.27 7.97
CA TYR A 270 -4.42 6.24 7.54
C TYR A 270 -4.74 7.22 8.67
N PHE A 271 -4.94 6.72 9.89
CA PHE A 271 -5.28 7.55 11.03
C PHE A 271 -4.12 8.45 11.49
N GLU A 272 -2.94 7.88 11.70
CA GLU A 272 -1.79 8.61 12.25
C GLU A 272 -1.09 9.51 11.23
N ARG A 273 -1.13 9.18 9.93
CA ARG A 273 -0.44 9.95 8.88
C ARG A 273 -1.37 10.82 8.04
N ALA A 274 -2.63 10.43 7.87
CA ALA A 274 -3.58 11.21 7.08
C ALA A 274 -4.73 11.81 7.91
N GLY A 275 -4.92 11.42 9.18
CA GLY A 275 -6.10 11.80 9.96
C GLY A 275 -7.39 11.11 9.50
N LEU A 276 -7.26 10.10 8.63
CA LEU A 276 -8.36 9.42 7.97
C LEU A 276 -8.67 8.13 8.71
N VAL A 277 -9.93 7.87 9.04
CA VAL A 277 -10.36 6.60 9.60
C VAL A 277 -10.85 5.70 8.47
N ILE A 278 -10.43 4.45 8.48
CA ILE A 278 -10.95 3.40 7.61
C ILE A 278 -11.34 2.21 8.46
N VAL A 279 -12.59 1.76 8.33
CA VAL A 279 -13.14 0.61 9.05
C VAL A 279 -13.59 -0.42 8.03
N GLN A 280 -13.06 -1.64 8.11
CA GLN A 280 -13.52 -2.74 7.28
C GLN A 280 -14.88 -3.22 7.79
N VAL A 281 -15.89 -3.23 6.92
CA VAL A 281 -17.28 -3.58 7.24
C VAL A 281 -17.81 -4.75 6.41
N GLY A 282 -16.98 -5.33 5.54
CA GLY A 282 -17.37 -6.45 4.67
C GLY A 282 -18.38 -6.04 3.61
N ASN A 283 -19.02 -7.03 2.97
CA ASN A 283 -20.07 -6.81 1.99
C ASN A 283 -21.43 -6.48 2.64
N THR A 284 -21.41 -5.52 3.56
CA THR A 284 -22.60 -4.94 4.19
C THR A 284 -22.81 -3.53 3.63
N SER A 285 -23.97 -2.91 3.84
CA SER A 285 -24.21 -1.49 3.54
C SER A 285 -24.60 -0.79 4.84
N PRO A 286 -23.63 -0.50 5.73
CA PRO A 286 -23.93 -0.07 7.07
C PRO A 286 -24.63 1.29 7.05
N ALA A 287 -25.70 1.38 7.82
CA ALA A 287 -26.42 2.61 8.06
C ALA A 287 -26.13 3.10 9.48
N ALA A 288 -26.13 4.42 9.65
CA ALA A 288 -25.99 5.05 10.95
C ALA A 288 -27.36 5.16 11.60
N TYR A 289 -27.49 4.67 12.83
CA TYR A 289 -28.71 4.81 13.63
C TYR A 289 -28.39 5.61 14.89
N ALA A 290 -29.19 6.65 15.15
CA ALA A 290 -29.08 7.56 16.30
C ALA A 290 -30.21 7.33 17.32
N ASP A 291 -30.45 6.05 17.63
CA ASP A 291 -31.45 5.57 18.59
C ASP A 291 -31.02 5.75 20.05
N THR A 292 -29.76 6.11 20.30
CA THR A 292 -29.22 6.47 21.61
C THR A 292 -28.64 7.90 21.56
N PRO A 293 -29.02 8.81 22.47
CA PRO A 293 -28.56 10.20 22.42
C PRO A 293 -27.02 10.33 22.42
N GLY A 294 -26.48 11.01 21.41
CA GLY A 294 -25.03 11.22 21.28
C GLY A 294 -24.24 9.97 20.86
N VAL A 295 -24.93 8.92 20.39
CA VAL A 295 -24.31 7.69 19.89
C VAL A 295 -24.86 7.40 18.50
N TRP A 296 -23.96 7.09 17.57
CA TRP A 296 -24.30 6.62 16.23
C TRP A 296 -23.77 5.21 16.07
N ARG A 297 -24.68 4.26 16.07
CA ARG A 297 -24.36 2.84 15.93
C ARG A 297 -24.44 2.50 14.45
N MET A 298 -23.33 2.06 13.86
CA MET A 298 -23.18 1.80 12.43
C MET A 298 -23.39 0.32 12.16
N GLY A 299 -24.34 -0.04 11.29
CA GLY A 299 -24.64 -1.45 11.06
C GLY A 299 -25.94 -1.69 10.32
N HIS A 300 -26.61 -2.79 10.64
CA HIS A 300 -27.88 -3.23 10.06
C HIS A 300 -28.96 -3.40 11.14
N VAL A 301 -30.20 -3.11 10.77
CA VAL A 301 -31.40 -3.37 11.57
C VAL A 301 -32.28 -4.30 10.75
N ASP A 302 -32.62 -5.44 11.33
CA ASP A 302 -33.58 -6.38 10.78
C ASP A 302 -34.99 -5.80 10.95
N GLU A 303 -35.45 -5.07 9.94
CA GLU A 303 -36.77 -4.44 9.93
C GLU A 303 -37.91 -5.48 9.95
N ASP A 304 -37.64 -6.74 9.60
CA ASP A 304 -38.61 -7.84 9.57
C ASP A 304 -38.65 -8.66 10.88
N HIS A 305 -37.83 -8.30 11.88
CA HIS A 305 -37.75 -9.02 13.15
C HIS A 305 -39.08 -9.00 13.93
N ASP A 306 -39.45 -10.13 14.56
CA ASP A 306 -40.68 -10.32 15.35
C ASP A 306 -40.86 -9.30 16.51
N ALA A 307 -39.80 -8.56 16.85
CA ALA A 307 -39.86 -7.44 17.79
C ALA A 307 -40.75 -6.30 17.28
N PHE A 308 -40.78 -6.06 15.96
CA PHE A 308 -41.52 -4.93 15.34
C PHE A 308 -42.90 -5.33 14.83
N TRP A 309 -43.21 -6.62 14.77
CA TRP A 309 -44.43 -7.14 14.17
C TRP A 309 -45.24 -7.96 15.19
N THR A 310 -46.56 -7.97 15.05
CA THR A 310 -47.44 -8.88 15.80
C THR A 310 -47.42 -10.29 15.18
N GLU A 311 -47.97 -11.29 15.86
CA GLU A 311 -48.10 -12.65 15.30
C GLU A 311 -48.94 -12.67 14.01
N GLU A 312 -49.83 -11.68 13.83
CA GLU A 312 -50.63 -11.49 12.62
C GLU A 312 -49.91 -10.72 11.49
N GLY A 313 -48.67 -10.27 11.71
CA GLY A 313 -47.87 -9.52 10.73
C GLY A 313 -48.18 -8.03 10.65
N GLU A 314 -48.80 -7.46 11.70
CA GLU A 314 -49.07 -6.02 11.78
C GLU A 314 -47.97 -5.28 12.56
N PRO A 315 -47.59 -4.03 12.21
CA PRO A 315 -46.60 -3.28 12.98
C PRO A 315 -47.05 -3.06 14.43
N ARG A 316 -46.16 -3.29 15.39
CA ARG A 316 -46.45 -3.00 16.81
C ARG A 316 -46.52 -1.48 17.05
N PRO A 317 -47.51 -0.99 17.79
CA PRO A 317 -47.73 0.45 17.97
C PRO A 317 -46.74 1.12 18.94
N ASP A 318 -46.08 0.33 19.79
CA ASP A 318 -45.18 0.78 20.86
C ASP A 318 -43.69 0.62 20.54
N LEU A 319 -43.36 -0.06 19.44
CA LEU A 319 -41.97 -0.29 19.02
C LEU A 319 -41.84 -0.20 17.50
N THR A 320 -41.08 0.80 17.04
CA THR A 320 -40.81 1.00 15.60
C THR A 320 -39.33 0.80 15.35
N ALA A 321 -38.98 0.11 14.26
CA ALA A 321 -37.61 -0.01 13.81
C ALA A 321 -36.98 1.40 13.66
N PRO A 322 -35.79 1.64 14.24
CA PRO A 322 -35.14 2.93 14.13
C PRO A 322 -34.81 3.22 12.66
N LYS A 323 -35.07 4.44 12.22
CA LYS A 323 -34.71 4.86 10.86
C LYS A 323 -33.25 5.31 10.83
N PRO A 324 -32.52 4.98 9.76
CA PRO A 324 -31.14 5.44 9.64
C PRO A 324 -31.09 6.96 9.43
N VAL A 325 -30.14 7.61 10.08
CA VAL A 325 -29.88 9.06 9.94
C VAL A 325 -29.00 9.36 8.74
N TRP A 326 -28.13 8.43 8.34
CA TRP A 326 -27.41 8.44 7.07
C TRP A 326 -26.96 7.03 6.68
N ARG A 327 -26.51 6.86 5.43
CA ARG A 327 -26.11 5.57 4.86
C ARG A 327 -24.80 5.73 4.10
N THR A 328 -23.96 4.71 4.16
CA THR A 328 -22.77 4.63 3.31
C THR A 328 -22.91 3.40 2.40
N CYS A 329 -22.82 3.60 1.09
CA CYS A 329 -22.64 2.48 0.16
C CYS A 329 -21.22 1.98 0.32
N THR A 330 -21.00 0.67 0.46
CA THR A 330 -19.69 0.07 0.79
C THR A 330 -19.31 -1.02 -0.20
N ASP A 331 -19.29 -0.66 -1.48
CA ASP A 331 -18.84 -1.53 -2.59
C ASP A 331 -17.38 -2.00 -2.41
N LEU A 332 -16.57 -1.22 -1.68
CA LEU A 332 -15.17 -1.54 -1.34
C LEU A 332 -15.01 -2.23 0.02
N TRP A 333 -16.12 -2.67 0.63
CA TRP A 333 -16.17 -3.37 1.90
C TRP A 333 -15.55 -2.62 3.10
N ALA A 334 -15.37 -1.31 2.96
CA ALA A 334 -14.82 -0.42 3.97
C ALA A 334 -15.63 0.87 4.03
N ASN A 335 -15.72 1.46 5.22
CA ASN A 335 -16.25 2.80 5.43
C ASN A 335 -15.10 3.73 5.83
N THR A 336 -14.90 4.77 5.05
CA THR A 336 -13.81 5.75 5.17
C THR A 336 -14.39 7.08 5.60
N PHE A 337 -13.86 7.66 6.68
CA PHE A 337 -14.38 8.90 7.23
C PHE A 337 -13.35 9.74 7.98
N ALA A 338 -13.58 11.05 7.97
CA ALA A 338 -12.79 12.05 8.70
C ALA A 338 -13.59 13.34 8.87
N ASP A 339 -13.02 14.32 9.57
CA ASP A 339 -13.51 15.70 9.51
C ASP A 339 -13.33 16.28 8.10
N ARG A 340 -14.24 17.17 7.67
CA ARG A 340 -14.14 17.87 6.37
C ARG A 340 -12.75 18.49 6.16
N GLU A 341 -12.18 19.09 7.18
CA GLU A 341 -10.89 19.78 7.08
C GLU A 341 -9.75 18.81 6.82
N VAL A 342 -9.85 17.57 7.30
CA VAL A 342 -8.89 16.51 6.99
C VAL A 342 -8.99 16.12 5.51
N ILE A 343 -10.21 16.01 4.96
CA ILE A 343 -10.41 15.76 3.53
C ILE A 343 -9.73 16.87 2.70
N LEU A 344 -9.87 18.13 3.10
CA LEU A 344 -9.18 19.25 2.43
C LEU A 344 -7.66 19.16 2.57
N ASP A 345 -7.14 18.80 3.75
CA ASP A 345 -5.70 18.67 3.96
C ASP A 345 -5.11 17.56 3.07
N ILE A 346 -5.85 16.47 2.83
CA ILE A 346 -5.49 15.41 1.87
C ILE A 346 -5.49 15.96 0.45
N LEU A 347 -6.54 16.66 0.02
CA LEU A 347 -6.60 17.26 -1.32
C LEU A 347 -5.46 18.27 -1.55
N MET A 348 -5.11 19.07 -0.56
CA MET A 348 -3.99 20.00 -0.65
C MET A 348 -2.64 19.29 -0.79
N ALA A 349 -2.46 18.13 -0.13
CA ALA A 349 -1.24 17.33 -0.25
C ALA A 349 -1.02 16.73 -1.66
N SER A 350 -2.04 16.74 -2.52
CA SER A 350 -1.94 16.26 -3.90
C SER A 350 -1.24 17.22 -4.85
N GLU A 351 -1.02 18.48 -4.42
CA GLU A 351 -0.52 19.59 -5.24
C GLU A 351 -1.40 19.94 -6.46
N LYS A 352 -2.58 19.32 -6.58
CA LYS A 352 -3.51 19.53 -7.69
C LYS A 352 -4.34 20.82 -7.55
N TYR A 353 -4.61 21.20 -6.31
CA TYR A 353 -5.39 22.38 -5.97
C TYR A 353 -4.43 23.50 -5.57
N PRO A 354 -4.52 24.70 -6.19
CA PRO A 354 -3.60 25.78 -5.91
C PRO A 354 -3.84 26.39 -4.53
N ASP A 355 -5.07 26.34 -4.04
CA ASP A 355 -5.44 26.77 -2.71
C ASP A 355 -6.59 25.96 -2.12
N ARG A 356 -6.87 26.25 -0.85
CA ARG A 356 -7.87 25.53 -0.05
C ARG A 356 -9.31 25.85 -0.45
N ALA A 357 -9.55 27.01 -1.07
CA ALA A 357 -10.88 27.36 -1.56
C ALA A 357 -11.23 26.52 -2.80
N ASP A 358 -10.27 26.27 -3.67
CA ASP A 358 -10.44 25.37 -4.81
C ASP A 358 -10.63 23.92 -4.37
N ALA A 359 -9.86 23.45 -3.38
CA ALA A 359 -10.07 22.12 -2.80
C ALA A 359 -11.46 21.98 -2.16
N LEU A 360 -11.94 23.01 -1.46
CA LEU A 360 -13.28 23.05 -0.89
C LEU A 360 -14.36 23.02 -1.97
N SER A 361 -14.21 23.81 -3.03
CA SER A 361 -15.16 23.83 -4.15
C SER A 361 -15.26 22.46 -4.83
N ALA A 362 -14.13 21.76 -5.00
CA ALA A 362 -14.11 20.41 -5.55
C ALA A 362 -14.77 19.39 -4.62
N PHE A 363 -14.54 19.48 -3.31
CA PHE A 363 -15.23 18.66 -2.32
C PHE A 363 -16.74 18.89 -2.34
N GLU A 364 -17.19 20.16 -2.35
CA GLU A 364 -18.62 20.50 -2.36
C GLU A 364 -19.31 20.03 -3.64
N ALA A 365 -18.64 20.16 -4.80
CA ALA A 365 -19.15 19.63 -6.06
C ALA A 365 -19.31 18.11 -6.01
N TYR A 366 -18.29 17.40 -5.50
CA TYR A 366 -18.36 15.96 -5.29
C TYR A 366 -19.49 15.58 -4.33
N ALA A 367 -19.68 16.32 -3.24
CA ALA A 367 -20.71 16.02 -2.25
C ALA A 367 -22.14 16.24 -2.75
N GLN A 368 -22.33 17.10 -3.76
CA GLN A 368 -23.62 17.29 -4.41
C GLN A 368 -23.91 16.21 -5.46
N GLU A 369 -22.89 15.74 -6.17
CA GLU A 369 -23.03 14.77 -7.27
C GLU A 369 -23.03 13.31 -6.78
N TYR A 370 -22.24 13.00 -5.76
CA TYR A 370 -22.05 11.64 -5.23
C TYR A 370 -22.57 11.51 -3.80
N GLY A 371 -23.07 10.33 -3.45
CA GLY A 371 -23.72 10.03 -2.16
C GLY A 371 -22.78 9.92 -0.95
N VAL A 372 -21.83 10.85 -0.80
CA VAL A 372 -21.06 11.01 0.44
C VAL A 372 -21.98 11.52 1.55
N SER A 373 -21.85 10.95 2.74
CA SER A 373 -22.57 11.44 3.91
C SER A 373 -21.79 12.59 4.53
N VAL A 374 -22.35 13.79 4.51
CA VAL A 374 -21.81 14.99 5.17
C VAL A 374 -22.75 15.31 6.34
N THR A 375 -22.25 15.22 7.57
CA THR A 375 -23.07 15.38 8.77
C THR A 375 -22.42 16.32 9.77
N GLU A 376 -23.17 17.35 10.18
CA GLU A 376 -22.77 18.24 11.26
C GLU A 376 -23.11 17.60 12.61
N LEU A 377 -22.08 17.34 13.42
CA LEU A 377 -22.23 16.73 14.74
C LEU A 377 -22.08 17.75 15.88
N TRP A 378 -21.53 18.93 15.60
CA TRP A 378 -21.33 20.02 16.57
C TRP A 378 -20.57 19.59 17.84
N VAL A 379 -19.62 18.66 17.69
CA VAL A 379 -18.69 18.22 18.72
C VAL A 379 -17.26 18.40 18.22
N ASP A 380 -16.34 18.73 19.12
CA ASP A 380 -14.94 18.93 18.78
C ASP A 380 -14.19 17.60 18.53
N ARG A 381 -14.78 16.49 19.01
CA ARG A 381 -14.18 15.17 18.98
C ARG A 381 -15.27 14.10 19.03
N ILE A 382 -15.00 12.98 18.37
CA ILE A 382 -15.83 11.79 18.41
C ILE A 382 -15.01 10.57 18.85
N HIS A 383 -15.62 9.74 19.69
CA HIS A 383 -15.07 8.48 20.18
C HIS A 383 -15.52 7.35 19.24
N LEU A 384 -14.56 6.57 18.75
CA LEU A 384 -14.77 5.51 17.80
C LEU A 384 -14.50 4.17 18.47
N TYR A 385 -15.44 3.25 18.41
CA TYR A 385 -15.29 1.87 18.86
C TYR A 385 -15.42 0.97 17.64
N VAL A 386 -14.27 0.52 17.13
CA VAL A 386 -14.16 -0.18 15.83
C VAL A 386 -13.55 -1.55 16.03
N PRO A 387 -13.84 -2.54 15.17
CA PRO A 387 -13.17 -3.83 15.25
C PRO A 387 -11.67 -3.69 14.96
N THR A 388 -10.84 -4.46 15.67
CA THR A 388 -9.46 -4.72 15.23
C THR A 388 -9.48 -5.66 14.02
N GLY A 389 -8.38 -5.74 13.26
CA GLY A 389 -8.27 -6.71 12.17
C GLY A 389 -8.52 -8.14 12.62
N HIS A 390 -8.15 -8.47 13.86
CA HIS A 390 -8.46 -9.76 14.49
C HIS A 390 -9.94 -9.86 14.88
N GLY A 391 -10.54 -8.77 15.37
CA GLY A 391 -11.97 -8.69 15.66
C GLY A 391 -12.86 -8.94 14.44
N VAL A 392 -12.49 -8.43 13.26
CA VAL A 392 -13.20 -8.69 11.99
C VAL A 392 -13.21 -10.19 11.63
N GLN A 393 -12.16 -10.94 11.98
CA GLN A 393 -12.01 -12.36 11.63
C GLN A 393 -12.48 -13.32 12.73
N ALA A 394 -12.48 -12.87 13.99
CA ALA A 394 -12.71 -13.73 15.14
C ALA A 394 -14.20 -13.87 15.53
N GLU A 395 -15.03 -12.85 15.34
CA GLU A 395 -16.45 -12.84 15.74
C GLU A 395 -17.17 -11.58 15.16
N ASP A 396 -18.50 -11.58 15.08
CA ASP A 396 -19.25 -10.37 14.70
C ASP A 396 -19.11 -9.30 15.80
N PHE A 397 -18.73 -8.07 15.45
CA PHE A 397 -18.56 -6.95 16.39
C PHE A 397 -19.79 -6.79 17.29
N SER A 398 -20.99 -6.97 16.74
CA SER A 398 -22.26 -6.94 17.46
C SER A 398 -22.33 -7.97 18.60
N ALA A 399 -21.72 -9.15 18.41
CA ALA A 399 -21.69 -10.21 19.40
C ALA A 399 -20.79 -9.87 20.60
N VAL A 400 -19.72 -9.11 20.38
CA VAL A 400 -18.66 -8.86 21.38
C VAL A 400 -18.81 -7.51 22.06
N PHE A 401 -19.14 -6.45 21.32
CA PHE A 401 -19.12 -5.10 21.83
C PHE A 401 -20.23 -4.85 22.86
N ARG A 402 -19.85 -4.40 24.06
CA ARG A 402 -20.78 -4.04 25.15
C ARG A 402 -20.35 -2.71 25.78
N ALA A 403 -21.32 -1.82 25.95
CA ALA A 403 -21.15 -0.54 26.63
C ALA A 403 -22.36 -0.28 27.54
N ALA A 404 -22.14 0.33 28.71
CA ALA A 404 -23.22 0.57 29.68
C ALA A 404 -24.32 1.50 29.13
N GLU A 405 -23.97 2.39 28.21
CA GLU A 405 -24.87 3.36 27.59
C GLU A 405 -25.72 2.77 26.45
N ILE A 406 -25.36 1.58 25.95
CA ILE A 406 -26.01 0.96 24.79
C ILE A 406 -26.76 -0.28 25.24
N THR A 407 -28.06 -0.30 24.96
CA THR A 407 -28.89 -1.49 25.20
C THR A 407 -28.69 -2.49 24.06
N PRO A 408 -28.27 -3.73 24.34
CA PRO A 408 -28.20 -4.78 23.33
C PRO A 408 -29.58 -5.06 22.73
N ALA A 409 -29.61 -5.36 21.43
CA ALA A 409 -30.81 -5.73 20.70
C ALA A 409 -30.46 -6.86 19.73
N ASP A 410 -31.29 -7.90 19.69
CA ASP A 410 -31.12 -9.08 18.81
C ASP A 410 -31.51 -8.80 17.36
N TRP A 411 -32.42 -7.86 17.13
CA TRP A 411 -32.80 -7.34 15.80
C TRP A 411 -31.74 -6.45 15.14
N ARG A 412 -30.53 -6.37 15.70
CA ARG A 412 -29.52 -5.40 15.29
C ARG A 412 -28.11 -5.99 15.24
N GLU A 413 -27.41 -5.67 14.16
CA GLU A 413 -26.02 -6.03 13.93
C GLU A 413 -25.19 -4.76 13.81
N ASP A 414 -24.44 -4.42 14.85
CA ASP A 414 -23.48 -3.31 14.81
C ASP A 414 -22.16 -3.76 14.20
N ALA A 415 -21.67 -3.00 13.22
CA ALA A 415 -20.33 -3.14 12.66
C ALA A 415 -19.29 -2.31 13.44
N TYR A 416 -19.68 -1.12 13.91
CA TYR A 416 -18.88 -0.26 14.78
C TYR A 416 -19.75 0.85 15.41
N VAL A 417 -19.22 1.57 16.40
CA VAL A 417 -19.95 2.61 17.13
C VAL A 417 -19.17 3.93 17.17
N LEU A 418 -19.89 5.03 16.97
CA LEU A 418 -19.41 6.39 17.16
C LEU A 418 -20.13 7.01 18.36
N SER A 419 -19.44 7.81 19.17
CA SER A 419 -20.08 8.54 20.27
C SER A 419 -19.48 9.92 20.52
N ALA A 420 -20.33 10.88 20.83
CA ALA A 420 -19.94 12.23 21.24
C ALA A 420 -19.21 12.26 22.59
N THR A 421 -19.36 11.23 23.42
CA THR A 421 -18.70 11.10 24.73
C THR A 421 -18.09 9.71 24.88
N PRO A 422 -17.06 9.53 25.73
CA PRO A 422 -16.54 8.20 26.00
C PRO A 422 -17.64 7.28 26.54
N LEU A 423 -17.74 6.08 25.97
CA LEU A 423 -18.59 4.99 26.45
C LEU A 423 -17.86 4.14 27.49
N THR A 424 -18.64 3.55 28.39
CA THR A 424 -18.14 2.64 29.43
C THR A 424 -18.07 1.22 28.89
N VAL A 425 -16.94 0.85 28.29
CA VAL A 425 -16.66 -0.48 27.70
C VAL A 425 -15.79 -1.32 28.64
N GLU A 426 -16.03 -2.64 28.67
CA GLU A 426 -15.21 -3.57 29.45
C GLU A 426 -13.73 -3.52 28.99
N PRO A 427 -12.76 -3.26 29.90
CA PRO A 427 -11.35 -3.10 29.52
C PRO A 427 -10.74 -4.30 28.81
N ASP A 428 -11.24 -5.51 29.08
CA ASP A 428 -10.74 -6.74 28.48
C ASP A 428 -11.14 -6.89 27.00
N LEU A 429 -12.17 -6.15 26.54
CA LEU A 429 -12.56 -6.09 25.13
C LEU A 429 -11.73 -5.09 24.32
N LEU A 430 -11.14 -4.09 25.00
CA LEU A 430 -10.43 -2.98 24.35
C LEU A 430 -8.96 -3.31 24.13
N ALA A 431 -8.54 -3.44 22.87
CA ALA A 431 -7.14 -3.48 22.49
C ALA A 431 -6.40 -2.24 23.03
N PRO A 432 -5.22 -2.42 23.64
CA PRO A 432 -4.33 -1.29 23.93
C PRO A 432 -4.11 -0.50 22.65
N CYS A 433 -4.44 0.79 22.67
CA CYS A 433 -4.36 1.65 21.51
C CYS A 433 -3.72 2.98 21.89
N ASP A 434 -2.52 3.22 21.38
CA ASP A 434 -1.77 4.45 21.57
C ASP A 434 -1.84 5.38 20.35
N TRP A 435 -2.68 5.04 19.37
CA TRP A 435 -2.74 5.73 18.10
C TRP A 435 -3.14 7.19 18.29
N ARG A 436 -2.39 8.07 17.63
CA ARG A 436 -2.63 9.51 17.66
C ARG A 436 -2.89 10.01 16.26
N GLU A 437 -4.02 10.69 16.10
CA GLU A 437 -4.33 11.42 14.88
C GLU A 437 -3.16 12.35 14.52
N ARG A 438 -2.89 12.49 13.23
CA ARG A 438 -1.90 13.44 12.73
C ARG A 438 -2.14 14.83 13.32
N ALA A 439 -1.10 15.41 13.92
CA ALA A 439 -1.16 16.81 14.32
C ALA A 439 -1.40 17.70 13.09
N ARG A 440 -2.49 18.48 13.12
CA ARG A 440 -2.78 19.45 12.07
C ARG A 440 -1.86 20.65 12.26
N VAL A 441 -1.16 21.05 11.20
CA VAL A 441 -0.51 22.35 11.19
C VAL A 441 -1.64 23.36 11.12
N ALA A 442 -1.79 24.18 12.15
CA ALA A 442 -2.80 25.24 12.13
C ALA A 442 -2.60 26.06 10.84
N PRO A 443 -3.68 26.39 10.09
CA PRO A 443 -3.54 27.28 8.96
C PRO A 443 -2.84 28.54 9.44
N ASP A 444 -1.80 28.96 8.72
CA ASP A 444 -0.95 30.07 9.10
C ASP A 444 -1.84 31.30 9.35
N SER A 445 -2.01 31.63 10.63
CA SER A 445 -2.92 32.68 11.03
C SER A 445 -2.24 34.00 10.74
N SER A 446 -2.37 34.55 9.53
CA SER A 446 -2.17 35.98 9.26
C SER A 446 -2.66 36.44 7.89
N PRO A 447 -3.22 37.66 7.78
CA PRO A 447 -3.96 38.42 8.79
C PRO A 447 -5.38 38.82 8.32
N GLU A 448 -6.32 38.96 9.25
CA GLU A 448 -7.54 39.76 9.03
C GLU A 448 -7.16 41.22 8.68
N PRO A 449 -8.06 41.99 8.03
CA PRO A 449 -8.67 41.80 6.71
C PRO A 449 -8.04 42.72 5.63
#